data_AF-A0A9E0VLI1-F1
#
_entry.id   AF-A0A9E0VLI1-F1
#
_cell.length_a   1.000
_cell.length_b   1.000
_cell.length_c   1.000
_cell.angle_alpha   90.00
_cell.angle_beta   90.00
_cell.angle_gamma   90.00
#
_symmetry.space_group_name_H-M   'P 1'
#
loop_
_entity.id
_entity.type
_entity.pdbx_description
1 polymer ?
#
loop_
_entity_poly.entity_id
_entity_poly.type
_entity_poly.pdbx_seq_one_letter_code
_entity_poly.pdbx_strand_id
1 'polypeptide(L)'
;MPRKFAVLKQFTQDLNRLLREAETGFERLRTQKNPTQAEILAVYRPVHSLKGICGMVEETKLLVRAFHALEETLPPLVPVRAVKAKGTAAEKPDWTAIASATFQMAREVERILVAKLELWQKLGADDNESRGLLVAFVENGTEVRAWIAITNLLGLVDPAEVRDEPVVGTAGPDASEALLVETADGPVAVYFREILTTCTRLEAVQQGVPMAFKDWWTAYRKSNAA
;
A
#
# COMPACT_ATOMS: atom_id res chain seq x y z
N MET A 1 11.02 -11.40 11.22
CA MET A 1 10.58 -10.71 10.00
C MET A 1 9.33 -9.90 10.32
N PRO A 2 9.11 -8.72 9.72
CA PRO A 2 7.82 -8.06 9.83
C PRO A 2 6.78 -8.97 9.16
N ARG A 3 5.75 -9.34 9.90
CA ARG A 3 4.59 -10.09 9.41
C ARG A 3 3.78 -9.14 8.53
N LYS A 4 4.12 -8.98 7.24
CA LYS A 4 3.53 -7.93 6.36
C LYS A 4 2.01 -7.97 6.40
N PHE A 5 1.44 -9.17 6.41
CA PHE A 5 0.01 -9.40 6.59
C PHE A 5 -0.55 -8.80 7.89
N ALA A 6 0.07 -9.12 9.04
CA ALA A 6 -0.37 -8.61 10.34
C ALA A 6 -0.18 -7.09 10.46
N VAL A 7 0.91 -6.55 9.91
CA VAL A 7 1.17 -5.11 9.87
C VAL A 7 0.10 -4.39 9.06
N LEU A 8 -0.20 -4.87 7.85
CA LEU A 8 -1.22 -4.28 6.99
C LEU A 8 -2.62 -4.39 7.64
N LYS A 9 -2.91 -5.52 8.30
CA LYS A 9 -4.16 -5.72 9.05
C LYS A 9 -4.30 -4.73 10.21
N GLN A 10 -3.25 -4.53 11.00
CA GLN A 10 -3.28 -3.54 12.09
C GLN A 10 -3.42 -2.12 11.52
N PHE A 11 -2.68 -1.81 10.46
CA PHE A 11 -2.73 -0.51 9.79
C PHE A 11 -4.13 -0.18 9.30
N THR A 12 -4.82 -1.10 8.60
CA THR A 12 -6.18 -0.82 8.09
C THR A 12 -7.19 -0.62 9.21
N GLN A 13 -7.04 -1.32 10.34
CA GLN A 13 -7.86 -1.10 11.54
C GLN A 13 -7.65 0.30 12.13
N ASP A 14 -6.39 0.71 12.30
CA ASP A 14 -6.05 2.05 12.81
C ASP A 14 -6.47 3.16 11.85
N LEU A 15 -6.27 2.95 10.54
CA LEU A 15 -6.71 3.87 9.50
C LEU A 15 -8.22 4.07 9.55
N ASN A 16 -9.01 2.98 9.58
CA ASN A 16 -10.47 3.08 9.64
C ASN A 16 -10.95 3.82 10.90
N ARG A 17 -10.38 3.48 12.07
CA ARG A 17 -10.71 4.12 13.35
C ARG A 17 -10.43 5.62 13.30
N LEU A 18 -9.21 6.01 12.94
CA LEU A 18 -8.80 7.41 12.89
C LEU A 18 -9.56 8.20 11.82
N LEU A 19 -9.88 7.60 10.66
CA LEU A 19 -10.72 8.23 9.65
C LEU A 19 -12.11 8.55 10.20
N ARG A 20 -12.76 7.60 10.90
CA ARG A 20 -14.06 7.87 11.52
C ARG A 20 -13.99 9.00 12.54
N GLU A 21 -12.95 9.02 13.37
CA GLU A 21 -12.72 10.11 14.33
C GLU A 21 -12.56 11.47 13.63
N ALA A 22 -11.71 11.53 12.60
CA ALA A 22 -11.45 12.74 11.83
C ALA A 22 -12.69 13.23 11.06
N GLU A 23 -13.40 12.34 10.36
CA GLU A 23 -14.63 12.65 9.63
C GLU A 23 -15.72 13.15 10.57
N THR A 24 -15.91 12.51 11.73
CA THR A 24 -16.88 12.96 12.73
C THR A 24 -16.53 14.34 13.27
N GLY A 25 -15.24 14.58 13.55
CA GLY A 25 -14.76 15.90 13.95
C GLY A 25 -14.99 16.94 12.85
N PHE A 26 -14.72 16.58 11.60
CA PHE A 26 -14.87 17.45 10.43
C PHE A 26 -16.32 17.85 10.20
N GLU A 27 -17.24 16.88 10.23
CA GLU A 27 -18.68 17.13 10.07
C GLU A 27 -19.22 18.07 11.14
N ARG A 28 -18.70 17.98 12.38
CA ARG A 28 -19.04 18.95 13.43
C ARG A 28 -18.42 20.30 13.12
N LEU A 29 -17.12 20.34 12.87
CA LEU A 29 -16.35 21.58 12.68
C LEU A 29 -16.89 22.42 11.52
N ARG A 30 -17.24 21.81 10.39
CA ARG A 30 -17.73 22.53 9.20
C ARG A 30 -19.07 23.25 9.40
N THR A 31 -19.85 22.83 10.40
CA THR A 31 -21.13 23.47 10.74
C THR A 31 -20.98 24.62 11.74
N GLN A 32 -19.82 24.76 12.37
CA GLN A 32 -19.58 25.78 13.39
C GLN A 32 -19.16 27.12 12.78
N LYS A 33 -19.88 28.18 13.11
CA LYS A 33 -19.49 29.56 12.71
C LYS A 33 -18.28 30.07 13.48
N ASN A 34 -18.14 29.68 14.74
CA ASN A 34 -17.08 30.09 15.65
C ASN A 34 -16.56 28.87 16.42
N PRO A 35 -15.76 28.01 15.79
CA PRO A 35 -15.31 26.76 16.42
C PRO A 35 -14.38 27.04 17.60
N THR A 36 -14.55 26.27 18.66
CA THR A 36 -13.68 26.25 19.83
C THR A 36 -12.36 25.53 19.50
N GLN A 37 -11.32 25.78 20.29
CA GLN A 37 -10.06 25.05 20.15
C GLN A 37 -10.24 23.54 20.30
N ALA A 38 -11.16 23.09 21.16
CA ALA A 38 -11.45 21.68 21.36
C ALA A 38 -12.03 21.05 20.07
N GLU A 39 -12.91 21.75 19.37
CA GLU A 39 -13.50 21.29 18.11
C GLU A 39 -12.47 21.26 16.97
N ILE A 40 -11.57 22.24 16.90
CA ILE A 40 -10.47 22.24 15.93
C ILE A 40 -9.51 21.07 16.23
N LEU A 41 -9.14 20.87 17.50
CA LEU A 41 -8.27 19.77 17.93
C LEU A 41 -8.88 18.40 17.69
N ALA A 42 -10.21 18.27 17.71
CA ALA A 42 -10.90 17.02 17.41
C ALA A 42 -10.68 16.56 15.96
N VAL A 43 -10.34 17.47 15.03
CA VAL A 43 -9.95 17.13 13.65
C VAL A 43 -8.43 17.05 13.51
N TYR A 44 -7.72 18.02 14.08
CA TYR A 44 -6.27 18.13 13.93
C TYR A 44 -5.53 16.89 14.44
N ARG A 45 -5.88 16.38 15.62
CA ARG A 45 -5.20 15.23 16.24
C ARG A 45 -5.32 13.96 15.40
N PRO A 46 -6.52 13.51 14.98
CA PRO A 46 -6.62 12.32 14.15
C PRO A 46 -6.00 12.53 12.76
N VAL A 47 -6.09 13.73 12.15
CA VAL A 47 -5.40 14.02 10.88
C VAL A 47 -3.88 13.91 11.03
N HIS A 48 -3.31 14.45 12.12
CA HIS A 48 -1.88 14.34 12.41
C HIS A 48 -1.46 12.87 12.60
N SER A 49 -2.25 12.09 13.35
CA SER A 49 -2.03 10.66 13.52
C SER A 49 -2.15 9.89 12.20
N LEU A 50 -3.14 10.21 11.37
CA LEU A 50 -3.34 9.63 10.04
C LEU A 50 -2.13 9.86 9.15
N LYS A 51 -1.61 11.09 9.13
CA LYS A 51 -0.35 11.43 8.44
C LYS A 51 0.80 10.56 8.94
N GLY A 52 0.94 10.42 10.25
CA GLY A 52 1.98 9.61 10.88
C GLY A 52 1.91 8.13 10.48
N ILE A 53 0.74 7.50 10.59
CA ILE A 53 0.60 6.08 10.28
C ILE A 53 0.73 5.79 8.78
N CYS A 54 0.24 6.69 7.91
CA CYS A 54 0.41 6.54 6.45
C CYS A 54 1.89 6.66 6.04
N GLY A 55 2.73 7.31 6.84
CA GLY A 55 4.18 7.33 6.62
C GLY A 55 4.86 5.97 6.81
N MET A 56 4.19 5.01 7.44
CA MET A 56 4.76 3.69 7.75
C MET A 56 4.45 2.62 6.69
N VAL A 57 3.50 2.90 5.78
CA VAL A 57 3.06 1.97 4.73
C VAL A 57 3.30 2.60 3.37
N GLU A 58 4.14 1.95 2.56
CA GLU A 58 4.63 2.44 1.28
C GLU A 58 3.48 2.81 0.33
N GLU A 59 2.46 1.94 0.25
CA GLU A 59 1.28 2.14 -0.59
C GLU A 59 0.46 3.39 -0.25
N THR A 60 0.73 4.05 0.88
CA THR A 60 -0.04 5.19 1.39
C THR A 60 0.71 6.52 1.41
N LYS A 61 1.90 6.61 0.78
CA LYS A 61 2.67 7.87 0.69
C LYS A 61 1.90 9.06 0.09
N LEU A 62 1.01 8.78 -0.86
CA LEU A 62 0.03 9.73 -1.40
C LEU A 62 -0.79 10.39 -0.28
N LEU A 63 -1.31 9.58 0.66
CA LEU A 63 -2.14 10.07 1.76
C LEU A 63 -1.35 10.94 2.74
N VAL A 64 -0.05 10.67 2.94
CA VAL A 64 0.81 11.53 3.77
C VAL A 64 0.79 12.97 3.26
N ARG A 65 0.95 13.15 1.94
CA ARG A 65 0.93 14.48 1.32
C ARG A 65 -0.44 15.15 1.45
N ALA A 66 -1.52 14.38 1.25
CA ALA A 66 -2.87 14.90 1.35
C ALA A 66 -3.24 15.30 2.79
N PHE A 67 -2.92 14.46 3.78
CA PHE A 67 -3.13 14.80 5.18
C PHE A 67 -2.25 15.95 5.65
N HIS A 68 -1.03 16.08 5.12
CA HIS A 68 -0.20 17.24 5.39
C HIS A 68 -0.83 18.53 4.83
N ALA A 69 -1.29 18.52 3.58
CA ALA A 69 -1.99 19.66 2.99
C ALA A 69 -3.28 20.01 3.76
N LEU A 70 -4.04 19.00 4.18
CA LEU A 70 -5.20 19.20 5.05
C LEU A 70 -4.79 19.87 6.37
N GLU A 71 -3.78 19.34 7.07
CA GLU A 71 -3.28 19.89 8.34
C GLU A 71 -2.87 21.37 8.23
N GLU A 72 -2.25 21.79 7.13
CA GLU A 72 -1.86 23.18 6.86
C GLU A 72 -3.04 24.11 6.57
N THR A 73 -4.14 23.57 6.05
CA THR A 73 -5.34 24.34 5.68
C THR A 73 -6.37 24.42 6.81
N LEU A 74 -6.23 23.59 7.84
CA LEU A 74 -7.11 23.62 9.01
C LEU A 74 -7.07 24.99 9.71
N PRO A 75 -8.19 25.41 10.35
CA PRO A 75 -8.20 26.62 11.17
C PRO A 75 -7.04 26.61 12.20
N PRO A 76 -6.32 27.73 12.37
CA PRO A 76 -5.15 27.77 13.22
C PRO A 76 -5.50 27.47 14.68
N LEU A 77 -4.64 26.68 15.34
CA LEU A 77 -4.79 26.32 16.75
C LEU A 77 -4.59 27.52 17.71
N VAL A 78 -4.00 28.62 17.22
CA VAL A 78 -3.78 29.85 17.99
C VAL A 78 -4.93 30.84 17.72
N PRO A 79 -5.49 31.50 18.74
CA PRO A 79 -6.50 32.54 18.53
C PRO A 79 -6.00 33.61 17.56
N VAL A 80 -6.81 33.93 16.55
CA VAL A 80 -6.53 34.87 15.44
C VAL A 80 -5.97 36.21 15.90
N ARG A 81 -6.23 36.63 17.15
CA ARG A 81 -5.68 37.86 17.75
C ARG A 81 -4.15 37.85 17.89
N ALA A 82 -3.50 36.69 17.93
CA ALA A 82 -2.04 36.56 17.99
C ALA A 82 -1.38 36.48 16.61
N VAL A 83 -2.15 36.26 15.53
CA VAL A 83 -1.64 36.17 14.15
C VAL A 83 -1.83 37.51 13.45
N LYS A 84 -1.30 38.58 14.03
CA LYS A 84 -1.08 39.88 13.36
C LYS A 84 0.40 40.00 13.03
N ALA A 85 0.85 39.33 11.98
CA ALA A 85 2.02 39.72 11.16
C ALA A 85 2.40 38.58 10.22
N LYS A 86 1.88 38.61 8.99
CA LYS A 86 2.71 38.59 7.78
C LYS A 86 1.79 38.78 6.57
N GLY A 87 2.31 39.54 5.61
CA GLY A 87 1.56 40.19 4.55
C GLY A 87 0.87 39.25 3.58
N THR A 88 0.01 39.88 2.77
CA THR A 88 -0.76 39.31 1.65
C THR A 88 -1.57 38.08 2.00
N ALA A 89 -2.81 38.31 2.42
CA ALA A 89 -3.83 37.26 2.49
C ALA A 89 -4.09 36.75 1.07
N ALA A 90 -3.30 35.76 0.64
CA ALA A 90 -3.74 34.84 -0.39
C ALA A 90 -5.11 34.30 0.05
N GLU A 91 -6.03 34.17 -0.91
CA GLU A 91 -7.34 33.59 -0.69
C GLU A 91 -7.13 32.25 0.03
N LYS A 92 -7.62 32.14 1.28
CA LYS A 92 -7.40 30.92 2.05
C LYS A 92 -8.05 29.77 1.28
N PRO A 93 -7.33 28.69 0.99
CA PRO A 93 -7.89 27.54 0.30
C PRO A 93 -9.16 27.09 1.04
N ASP A 94 -10.19 26.68 0.31
CA ASP A 94 -11.38 26.09 0.90
C ASP A 94 -11.01 24.75 1.57
N TRP A 95 -10.69 24.85 2.86
CA TRP A 95 -10.29 23.72 3.68
C TRP A 95 -11.38 22.64 3.75
N THR A 96 -12.66 23.00 3.52
CA THR A 96 -13.74 22.02 3.51
C THR A 96 -13.68 21.14 2.27
N ALA A 97 -13.45 21.72 1.09
CA ALA A 97 -13.24 20.98 -0.15
C ALA A 97 -11.99 20.08 -0.06
N ILE A 98 -10.88 20.59 0.48
CA ILE A 98 -9.64 19.83 0.67
C ILE A 98 -9.86 18.67 1.64
N ALA A 99 -10.55 18.90 2.75
CA ALA A 99 -10.87 17.86 3.72
C ALA A 99 -11.75 16.77 3.10
N SER A 100 -12.83 17.13 2.41
CA SER A 100 -13.71 16.18 1.74
C SER A 100 -12.97 15.33 0.71
N ALA A 101 -12.15 15.94 -0.16
CA ALA A 101 -11.36 15.22 -1.14
C ALA A 101 -10.33 14.28 -0.47
N THR A 102 -9.67 14.76 0.59
CA THR A 102 -8.68 13.97 1.35
C THR A 102 -9.32 12.76 2.01
N PHE A 103 -10.47 12.91 2.68
CA PHE A 103 -11.18 11.79 3.30
C PHE A 103 -11.73 10.81 2.27
N GLN A 104 -12.27 11.29 1.16
CA GLN A 104 -12.73 10.41 0.07
C GLN A 104 -11.58 9.56 -0.49
N MET A 105 -10.43 10.18 -0.76
CA MET A 105 -9.25 9.46 -1.22
C MET A 105 -8.75 8.46 -0.16
N ALA A 106 -8.72 8.84 1.11
CA ALA A 106 -8.30 7.94 2.17
C ALA A 106 -9.25 6.74 2.35
N ARG A 107 -10.56 6.93 2.16
CA ARG A 107 -11.55 5.84 2.15
C ARG A 107 -11.37 4.89 0.98
N GLU A 108 -11.03 5.43 -0.19
CA GLU A 108 -10.77 4.60 -1.35
C GLU A 108 -9.50 3.77 -1.18
N VAL A 109 -8.43 4.36 -0.65
CA VAL A 109 -7.21 3.62 -0.28
C VAL A 109 -7.50 2.56 0.77
N GLU A 110 -8.26 2.89 1.83
CA GLU A 110 -8.68 1.91 2.84
C GLU A 110 -9.40 0.71 2.19
N ARG A 111 -10.38 0.98 1.31
CA ARG A 111 -11.15 -0.04 0.59
C ARG A 111 -10.24 -0.98 -0.20
N ILE A 112 -9.27 -0.43 -0.94
CA ILE A 112 -8.30 -1.20 -1.72
C ILE A 112 -7.43 -2.08 -0.82
N LEU A 113 -6.93 -1.53 0.30
CA LEU A 113 -6.08 -2.28 1.22
C LEU A 113 -6.85 -3.39 1.94
N VAL A 114 -8.11 -3.17 2.29
CA VAL A 114 -9.00 -4.21 2.84
C VAL A 114 -9.24 -5.32 1.81
N ALA A 115 -9.54 -4.97 0.56
CA ALA A 115 -9.70 -5.95 -0.51
C ALA A 115 -8.43 -6.78 -0.74
N LYS A 116 -7.24 -6.15 -0.66
CA LYS A 116 -5.94 -6.83 -0.69
C LYS A 116 -5.78 -7.83 0.45
N LEU A 117 -6.12 -7.44 1.68
CA LEU A 117 -6.10 -8.34 2.85
C LEU A 117 -7.06 -9.52 2.68
N GLU A 118 -8.27 -9.28 2.20
CA GLU A 118 -9.26 -10.35 1.95
C GLU A 118 -8.78 -11.33 0.89
N LEU A 119 -8.20 -10.83 -0.21
CA LEU A 119 -7.59 -11.68 -1.24
C LEU A 119 -6.45 -12.51 -0.65
N TRP A 120 -5.55 -11.88 0.10
CA TRP A 120 -4.47 -12.58 0.79
C TRP A 120 -4.98 -13.69 1.71
N GLN A 121 -6.02 -13.42 2.50
CA GLN A 121 -6.67 -14.44 3.35
C GLN A 121 -7.26 -15.59 2.53
N LYS A 122 -7.97 -15.29 1.43
CA LYS A 122 -8.54 -16.32 0.53
C LYS A 122 -7.46 -17.20 -0.09
N LEU A 123 -6.30 -16.63 -0.40
CA LEU A 123 -5.13 -17.37 -0.87
C LEU A 123 -4.43 -18.16 0.25
N GLY A 124 -4.79 -17.92 1.51
CA GLY A 124 -4.28 -18.62 2.68
C GLY A 124 -3.10 -17.92 3.36
N ALA A 125 -2.90 -16.62 3.13
CA ALA A 125 -1.96 -15.83 3.91
C ALA A 125 -2.38 -15.83 5.39
N ASP A 126 -1.39 -15.97 6.26
CA ASP A 126 -1.54 -15.89 7.70
C ASP A 126 -0.47 -14.99 8.30
N ASP A 127 -0.54 -14.79 9.62
CA ASP A 127 0.43 -13.99 10.36
C ASP A 127 1.85 -14.57 10.32
N ASN A 128 2.03 -15.81 9.86
CA ASN A 128 3.34 -16.47 9.78
C ASN A 128 3.89 -16.55 8.35
N GLU A 129 3.18 -15.98 7.37
CA GLU A 129 3.51 -16.07 5.94
C GLU A 129 3.73 -17.51 5.48
N SER A 130 2.94 -18.45 6.01
CA SER A 130 3.19 -19.88 5.83
C SER A 130 2.91 -20.40 4.43
N ARG A 131 2.12 -19.66 3.64
CA ARG A 131 1.65 -20.06 2.29
C ARG A 131 2.09 -19.10 1.19
N GLY A 132 2.22 -19.67 0.00
CA GLY A 132 2.65 -19.02 -1.22
C GLY A 132 2.00 -19.62 -2.45
N LEU A 133 2.22 -18.97 -3.58
CA LEU A 133 1.89 -19.47 -4.91
C LEU A 133 3.07 -20.25 -5.47
N LEU A 134 2.80 -21.42 -6.03
CA LEU A 134 3.74 -22.12 -6.88
C LEU A 134 3.52 -21.67 -8.32
N VAL A 135 4.50 -20.98 -8.90
CA VAL A 135 4.40 -20.38 -10.23
C VAL A 135 5.44 -21.00 -11.15
N ALA A 136 5.02 -21.33 -12.38
CA ALA A 136 5.89 -21.81 -13.43
C ALA A 136 6.03 -20.77 -14.54
N PHE A 137 7.27 -20.51 -14.97
CA PHE A 137 7.60 -19.57 -16.04
C PHE A 137 8.81 -20.06 -16.83
N VAL A 138 9.09 -19.45 -17.98
CA VAL A 138 10.26 -19.79 -18.80
C VAL A 138 11.21 -18.62 -18.87
N GLU A 139 12.43 -18.81 -18.40
CA GLU A 139 13.48 -17.80 -18.41
C GLU A 139 14.65 -18.30 -19.26
N ASN A 140 15.05 -17.54 -20.28
CA ASN A 140 16.13 -17.92 -21.21
C ASN A 140 16.01 -19.36 -21.75
N GLY A 141 14.79 -19.77 -22.13
CA GLY A 141 14.50 -21.11 -22.66
C GLY A 141 14.47 -22.24 -21.62
N THR A 142 14.68 -21.94 -20.33
CA THR A 142 14.64 -22.92 -19.24
C THR A 142 13.34 -22.78 -18.44
N GLU A 143 12.67 -23.89 -18.15
CA GLU A 143 11.52 -23.89 -17.25
C GLU A 143 11.98 -23.64 -15.81
N VAL A 144 11.42 -22.61 -15.19
CA VAL A 144 11.65 -22.25 -13.80
C VAL A 144 10.35 -22.43 -13.04
N ARG A 145 10.46 -23.07 -11.87
CA ARG A 145 9.37 -23.12 -10.89
C ARG A 145 9.83 -22.43 -9.63
N ALA A 146 9.01 -21.52 -9.13
CA ALA A 146 9.32 -20.74 -7.95
C ALA A 146 8.13 -20.67 -7.01
N TRP A 147 8.41 -20.72 -5.71
CA TRP A 147 7.43 -20.47 -4.67
C TRP A 147 7.48 -18.99 -4.26
N ILE A 148 6.35 -18.30 -4.33
CA ILE A 148 6.22 -16.87 -4.00
C ILE A 148 5.28 -16.75 -2.80
N ALA A 149 5.79 -16.29 -1.65
CA ALA A 149 4.92 -16.02 -0.50
C ALA A 149 3.82 -15.03 -0.89
N ILE A 150 2.58 -15.28 -0.44
CA ILE A 150 1.41 -14.47 -0.83
C ILE A 150 1.60 -12.99 -0.48
N THR A 151 2.24 -12.70 0.64
CA THR A 151 2.52 -11.33 1.11
C THR A 151 3.55 -10.57 0.27
N ASN A 152 4.21 -11.24 -0.68
CA ASN A 152 5.09 -10.61 -1.66
C ASN A 152 4.36 -10.29 -2.98
N LEU A 153 3.11 -10.69 -3.13
CA LEU A 153 2.33 -10.37 -4.32
C LEU A 153 1.83 -8.93 -4.22
N LEU A 154 2.21 -8.11 -5.19
CA LEU A 154 1.70 -6.74 -5.32
C LEU A 154 0.43 -6.70 -6.16
N GLY A 155 0.31 -7.58 -7.15
CA GLY A 155 -0.88 -7.71 -7.99
C GLY A 155 -0.59 -8.40 -9.31
N LEU A 156 -1.59 -8.42 -10.18
CA LEU A 156 -1.46 -8.69 -11.60
C LEU A 156 -1.42 -7.34 -12.33
N VAL A 157 -0.56 -7.23 -13.33
CA VAL A 157 -0.41 -6.02 -14.13
C VAL A 157 -0.45 -6.38 -15.61
N ASP A 158 -1.08 -5.52 -16.40
CA ASP A 158 -1.04 -5.65 -17.85
C ASP A 158 0.40 -5.42 -18.35
N PRO A 159 0.85 -6.09 -19.43
CA PRO A 159 2.17 -5.90 -20.03
C PRO A 159 2.48 -4.43 -20.36
N ALA A 160 1.46 -3.65 -20.72
CA ALA A 160 1.57 -2.22 -21.04
C ALA A 160 1.83 -1.33 -19.80
N GLU A 161 1.56 -1.84 -18.60
CA GLU A 161 1.76 -1.13 -17.34
C GLU A 161 3.12 -1.44 -16.69
N VAL A 162 3.83 -2.48 -17.17
CA VAL A 162 5.20 -2.77 -16.77
C VAL A 162 6.10 -1.70 -17.38
N ARG A 163 6.75 -0.88 -16.55
CA ARG A 163 7.56 0.26 -17.00
C ARG A 163 9.02 -0.01 -16.77
N ASP A 164 9.47 0.26 -15.54
CA ASP A 164 10.89 0.30 -15.17
C ASP A 164 11.28 -0.90 -14.30
N GLU A 165 10.34 -1.81 -14.04
CA GLU A 165 10.57 -3.01 -13.25
C GLU A 165 11.41 -4.03 -14.03
N PRO A 166 12.35 -4.72 -13.38
CA PRO A 166 12.98 -5.88 -13.96
C PRO A 166 11.93 -6.92 -14.34
N VAL A 167 12.09 -7.48 -15.53
CA VAL A 167 11.19 -8.50 -16.08
C VAL A 167 11.89 -9.84 -16.11
N VAL A 168 11.19 -10.87 -15.65
CA VAL A 168 11.58 -12.27 -15.85
C VAL A 168 10.40 -13.05 -16.40
N GLY A 169 10.71 -14.19 -17.02
CA GLY A 169 9.73 -14.96 -17.74
C GLY A 169 9.54 -14.44 -19.16
N THR A 170 9.43 -15.37 -20.09
CA THR A 170 9.16 -15.08 -21.49
C THR A 170 7.66 -14.90 -21.65
N ALA A 171 7.24 -13.69 -22.03
CA ALA A 171 5.87 -13.44 -22.42
C ALA A 171 5.51 -14.36 -23.60
N GLY A 172 4.58 -15.29 -23.37
CA GLY A 172 4.02 -16.10 -24.44
C GLY A 172 3.14 -15.25 -25.37
N PRO A 173 2.73 -15.80 -26.53
CA PRO A 173 1.79 -15.13 -27.44
C PRO A 173 0.46 -14.74 -26.75
N ASP A 174 0.09 -15.51 -25.72
CA ASP A 174 -1.15 -15.34 -24.94
C ASP A 174 -0.90 -14.75 -23.54
N ALA A 175 0.31 -14.27 -23.25
CA ALA A 175 0.61 -13.68 -21.94
C ALA A 175 -0.07 -12.31 -21.84
N SER A 176 -1.29 -12.32 -21.28
CA SER A 176 -2.09 -11.10 -21.09
C SER A 176 -1.70 -10.31 -19.85
N GLU A 177 -0.98 -10.92 -18.90
CA GLU A 177 -0.70 -10.33 -17.59
C GLU A 177 0.67 -10.79 -17.06
N ALA A 178 1.30 -9.95 -16.23
CA ALA A 178 2.47 -10.29 -15.42
C ALA A 178 2.10 -10.27 -13.94
N LEU A 179 2.74 -11.13 -13.15
CA LEU A 179 2.65 -11.10 -11.70
C LEU A 179 3.69 -10.13 -11.16
N LEU A 180 3.26 -9.10 -10.43
CA LEU A 180 4.19 -8.16 -9.80
C LEU A 180 4.57 -8.68 -8.41
N VAL A 181 5.86 -8.97 -8.22
CA VAL A 181 6.40 -9.61 -7.02
C VAL A 181 7.41 -8.71 -6.33
N GLU A 182 7.16 -8.42 -5.05
CA GLU A 182 8.06 -7.62 -4.21
C GLU A 182 9.31 -8.41 -3.81
N THR A 183 10.49 -7.88 -4.13
CA THR A 183 11.80 -8.42 -3.73
C THR A 183 12.56 -7.43 -2.83
N ALA A 184 13.78 -7.77 -2.40
CA ALA A 184 14.58 -6.86 -1.59
C ALA A 184 15.06 -5.62 -2.36
N ASP A 185 15.18 -5.74 -3.69
CA ASP A 185 15.66 -4.68 -4.57
C ASP A 185 14.52 -3.86 -5.19
N GLY A 186 13.26 -4.17 -4.83
CA GLY A 186 12.06 -3.60 -5.42
C GLY A 186 11.19 -4.64 -6.16
N PRO A 187 10.13 -4.17 -6.82
CA PRO A 187 9.20 -5.04 -7.54
C PRO A 187 9.84 -5.63 -8.80
N VAL A 188 9.47 -6.87 -9.12
CA VAL A 188 9.87 -7.61 -10.32
C VAL A 188 8.60 -8.11 -11.00
N ALA A 189 8.49 -7.86 -12.31
CA ALA A 189 7.39 -8.38 -13.12
C ALA A 189 7.75 -9.80 -13.59
N VAL A 190 6.88 -10.77 -13.32
CA VAL A 190 7.06 -12.18 -13.69
C VAL A 190 6.00 -12.54 -14.72
N TYR A 191 6.40 -12.71 -15.98
CA TYR A 191 5.54 -13.37 -16.97
C TYR A 191 5.51 -14.86 -16.68
N PHE A 192 4.34 -15.35 -16.29
CA PHE A 192 4.15 -16.74 -15.92
C PHE A 192 3.36 -17.49 -16.99
N ARG A 193 3.58 -18.80 -17.06
CA ARG A 193 2.74 -19.69 -17.85
C ARG A 193 1.53 -20.14 -17.05
N GLU A 194 1.76 -20.48 -15.79
CA GLU A 194 0.73 -21.06 -14.94
C GLU A 194 1.00 -20.77 -13.46
N ILE A 195 -0.09 -20.52 -12.72
CA ILE A 195 -0.12 -20.57 -11.25
C ILE A 195 -0.66 -21.97 -10.89
N LEU A 196 0.22 -22.85 -10.42
CA LEU A 196 -0.09 -24.27 -10.24
C LEU A 196 -1.00 -24.51 -9.03
N THR A 197 -0.65 -23.91 -7.88
CA THR A 197 -1.38 -24.12 -6.62
C THR A 197 -0.98 -23.11 -5.55
N THR A 198 -1.79 -23.01 -4.49
CA THR A 198 -1.43 -22.36 -3.23
C THR A 198 -0.95 -23.41 -2.23
N CYS A 199 0.32 -23.35 -1.81
CA CYS A 199 0.90 -24.35 -0.92
C CYS A 199 1.85 -23.72 0.12
N THR A 200 2.14 -24.49 1.16
CA THR A 200 3.18 -24.15 2.13
C THR A 200 4.57 -24.28 1.50
N ARG A 201 5.56 -23.66 2.14
CA ARG A 201 6.94 -23.74 1.67
C ARG A 201 7.46 -25.19 1.63
N LEU A 202 7.09 -26.02 2.61
CA LEU A 202 7.51 -27.43 2.70
C LEU A 202 6.93 -28.26 1.56
N GLU A 203 5.64 -28.09 1.27
CA GLU A 203 4.98 -28.78 0.15
C GLU A 203 5.62 -28.40 -1.20
N ALA A 204 6.00 -27.13 -1.38
CA ALA A 204 6.73 -26.71 -2.58
C ALA A 204 8.09 -27.40 -2.72
N VAL A 205 8.85 -27.57 -1.63
CA VAL A 205 10.11 -28.35 -1.64
C VAL A 205 9.84 -29.80 -2.05
N GLN A 206 8.81 -30.42 -1.48
CA GLN A 206 8.41 -31.80 -1.81
C GLN A 206 8.00 -31.95 -3.28
N GLN A 207 7.50 -30.89 -3.90
CA GLN A 207 7.20 -30.82 -5.33
C GLN A 207 8.41 -30.46 -6.21
N GLY A 208 9.62 -30.47 -5.64
CA GLY A 208 10.86 -30.23 -6.39
C GLY A 208 11.17 -28.74 -6.62
N VAL A 209 10.59 -27.83 -5.84
CA VAL A 209 10.92 -26.39 -5.86
C VAL A 209 11.77 -26.03 -4.64
N PRO A 210 13.10 -26.16 -4.75
CA PRO A 210 13.99 -26.11 -3.60
C PRO A 210 14.22 -24.70 -3.07
N MET A 211 13.85 -23.64 -3.80
CA MET A 211 14.07 -22.24 -3.41
C MET A 211 12.82 -21.37 -3.60
N ALA A 212 12.68 -20.35 -2.76
CA ALA A 212 11.65 -19.33 -2.95
C ALA A 212 12.08 -18.37 -4.07
N PHE A 213 11.12 -17.68 -4.68
CA PHE A 213 11.38 -16.75 -5.78
C PHE A 213 12.40 -15.66 -5.41
N LYS A 214 12.35 -15.12 -4.19
CA LYS A 214 13.32 -14.09 -3.73
C LYS A 214 14.77 -14.61 -3.73
N ASP A 215 14.96 -15.85 -3.30
CA ASP A 215 16.28 -16.49 -3.25
C ASP A 215 16.78 -16.79 -4.67
N TRP A 216 15.87 -17.32 -5.50
CA TRP A 216 16.13 -17.56 -6.92
C TRP A 216 16.53 -16.26 -7.64
N TRP A 217 15.76 -15.18 -7.46
CA TRP A 217 16.01 -13.88 -8.07
C TRP A 217 17.38 -13.32 -7.67
N THR A 218 17.72 -13.41 -6.38
CA THR A 218 19.02 -12.97 -5.88
C THR A 218 20.17 -13.74 -6.54
N ALA A 219 20.04 -15.06 -6.72
CA ALA A 219 21.05 -15.89 -7.37
C ALA A 219 21.13 -15.62 -8.89
N TYR A 220 19.97 -15.46 -9.53
CA TYR A 220 19.85 -15.14 -10.96
C TYR A 220 20.55 -13.81 -11.29
N ARG A 221 20.27 -12.75 -10.52
CA ARG A 221 20.93 -11.45 -10.70
C ARG A 221 22.45 -11.52 -10.55
N LYS A 222 22.95 -12.26 -9.55
CA LYS A 222 24.40 -12.43 -9.35
C LYS A 222 25.08 -13.11 -10.54
N SER A 223 24.38 -14.06 -11.17
CA SER A 223 24.92 -14.82 -12.29
C SER A 223 24.94 -14.01 -13.59
N ASN A 224 23.99 -13.10 -13.77
CA ASN A 224 23.89 -12.25 -14.97
C ASN A 224 24.55 -10.87 -14.85
N ALA A 225 25.04 -10.51 -13.66
CA ALA A 225 25.85 -9.31 -13.45
C ALA A 225 27.36 -9.56 -13.65
N ALA A 226 27.77 -10.82 -13.83
CA ALA A 226 29.13 -11.28 -14.09
C ALA A 226 29.36 -11.50 -15.59
#